data_AF-A0A4P9TD99-F1
#
_entry.id   AF-A0A4P9TD99-F1
#
_cell.length_a   1.000
_cell.length_b   1.000
_cell.length_c   1.000
_cell.angle_alpha   90.00
_cell.angle_beta   90.00
_cell.angle_gamma   90.00
#
_symmetry.space_group_name_H-M   'P 1'
#
loop_
_entity.id
_entity.type
_entity.pdbx_description
1 polymer ?
#
loop_
_entity_poly.entity_id
_entity_poly.type
_entity_poly.pdbx_seq_one_letter_code
_entity_poly.pdbx_strand_id
1 'polypeptide(L)'
;MDKERLPRWGWLLIGLFLAALGANLLNLLVLVPTVLPEAYRSVTVIAIMSPVLIYVGIWYDEERQSYWDHSRARVVGDILFVVAGAALGSAVALAAIIDLGLSSFLQDVLAMAAGFLLAWGLFWWRNPDMYAIETDR
;
A
#
# COMPACT_ATOMS: atom_id res chain seq x y z
N MET A 1 -20.93 -1.73 4.52
CA MET A 1 -20.16 -2.29 5.66
C MET A 1 -20.33 -1.30 6.80
N ASP A 2 -20.90 -1.72 7.93
CA ASP A 2 -21.20 -0.81 9.05
C ASP A 2 -19.91 -0.26 9.65
N LYS A 3 -19.62 1.04 9.41
CA LYS A 3 -18.48 1.76 10.00
C LYS A 3 -18.50 1.73 11.53
N GLU A 4 -19.68 1.60 12.11
CA GLU A 4 -19.92 1.66 13.55
C GLU A 4 -19.60 0.35 14.29
N ARG A 5 -19.42 -0.78 13.57
CA ARG A 5 -19.15 -2.07 14.23
C ARG A 5 -17.80 -2.15 14.92
N LEU A 6 -16.80 -1.39 14.45
CA LEU A 6 -15.46 -1.41 15.01
C LEU A 6 -14.83 0.00 14.98
N PRO A 7 -14.03 0.35 16.00
CA PRO A 7 -13.24 1.59 15.99
C PRO A 7 -12.22 1.57 14.84
N ARG A 8 -11.72 2.76 14.45
CA ARG A 8 -10.78 2.97 13.31
C ARG A 8 -9.68 1.92 13.20
N TRP A 9 -9.04 1.65 14.34
CA TRP A 9 -7.94 0.71 14.45
C TRP A 9 -8.36 -0.75 14.20
N GLY A 10 -9.60 -1.13 14.50
CA GLY A 10 -10.09 -2.51 14.33
C GLY A 10 -10.14 -2.94 12.87
N TRP A 11 -10.73 -2.12 11.99
CA TRP A 11 -10.74 -2.40 10.56
C TRP A 11 -9.35 -2.30 9.92
N LEU A 12 -8.51 -1.38 10.42
CA LEU A 12 -7.13 -1.25 9.99
C LEU A 12 -6.33 -2.52 10.32
N LEU A 13 -6.45 -3.04 11.54
CA LEU A 13 -5.82 -4.29 11.96
C LEU A 13 -6.32 -5.50 11.16
N ILE A 14 -7.62 -5.60 10.91
CA ILE A 14 -8.18 -6.69 10.07
C ILE A 14 -7.62 -6.60 8.65
N GLY A 15 -7.62 -5.40 8.06
CA GLY A 15 -7.06 -5.17 6.74
C GLY A 15 -5.58 -5.54 6.66
N LEU A 16 -4.78 -5.10 7.63
CA LEU A 16 -3.35 -5.40 7.70
C LEU A 16 -3.11 -6.89 7.91
N PHE A 17 -3.94 -7.56 8.71
CA PHE A 17 -3.85 -9.00 8.93
C PHE A 17 -4.15 -9.79 7.65
N LEU A 18 -5.22 -9.42 6.93
CA LEU A 18 -5.56 -10.03 5.65
C LEU A 18 -4.49 -9.77 4.59
N ALA A 19 -3.95 -8.55 4.54
CA ALA A 19 -2.83 -8.19 3.68
C ALA A 19 -1.58 -9.00 4.00
N ALA A 20 -1.24 -9.17 5.28
CA ALA A 20 -0.12 -9.99 5.71
C ALA A 20 -0.32 -11.46 5.34
N LEU A 21 -1.52 -12.01 5.53
CA LEU A 21 -1.87 -13.36 5.08
C LEU A 21 -1.70 -13.52 3.56
N GLY A 22 -2.26 -12.58 2.80
CA GLY A 22 -2.15 -12.55 1.34
C GLY A 22 -0.70 -12.46 0.87
N ALA A 23 0.09 -11.58 1.48
CA ALA A 23 1.50 -11.41 1.16
C ALA A 23 2.32 -12.66 1.48
N ASN A 24 2.08 -13.30 2.62
CA ASN A 24 2.76 -14.55 2.96
C ASN A 24 2.35 -15.69 2.02
N LEU A 25 1.07 -15.79 1.66
CA LEU A 25 0.61 -16.79 0.70
C LEU A 25 1.22 -16.55 -0.69
N LEU A 26 1.28 -15.30 -1.14
CA LEU A 26 1.93 -14.94 -2.41
C LEU A 26 3.44 -15.24 -2.36
N ASN A 27 4.09 -14.94 -1.25
CA ASN A 27 5.50 -15.25 -1.04
C ASN A 27 5.75 -16.78 -1.08
N LEU A 28 4.87 -17.57 -0.48
CA LEU A 28 4.96 -19.04 -0.49
C LEU A 28 4.69 -19.65 -1.87
N LEU A 29 3.69 -19.12 -2.60
CA LEU A 29 3.27 -19.70 -3.88
C LEU A 29 4.06 -19.16 -5.08
N VAL A 30 4.60 -17.95 -4.99
CA VAL A 30 5.29 -17.27 -6.09
C VAL A 30 6.77 -17.12 -5.80
N LEU A 31 7.16 -16.60 -4.63
CA LEU A 31 8.57 -16.30 -4.36
C LEU A 31 9.39 -17.51 -3.92
N VAL A 32 8.89 -18.41 -3.06
CA VAL A 32 9.63 -19.63 -2.67
C VAL A 32 9.97 -20.55 -3.85
N PRO A 33 9.10 -20.76 -4.85
CA PRO A 33 9.48 -21.53 -6.04
C PRO A 33 10.37 -20.77 -7.03
N THR A 34 10.55 -19.46 -6.89
CA THR A 34 11.49 -18.67 -7.71
C THR A 34 12.79 -18.43 -6.95
N VAL A 35 13.94 -18.44 -7.62
CA VAL A 35 15.28 -18.27 -6.98
C VAL A 35 15.54 -16.82 -6.53
N LEU A 36 14.51 -16.07 -6.13
CA LEU A 36 14.60 -14.66 -5.78
C LEU A 36 15.20 -14.48 -4.37
N PRO A 37 16.15 -13.55 -4.19
CA PRO A 37 16.74 -13.25 -2.88
C PRO A 37 15.68 -12.87 -1.83
N GLU A 38 15.91 -13.25 -0.57
CA GLU A 38 14.96 -13.01 0.54
C GLU A 38 14.59 -11.53 0.70
N ALA A 39 15.49 -10.61 0.35
CA ALA A 39 15.28 -9.17 0.39
C ALA A 39 14.06 -8.71 -0.45
N TYR A 40 13.68 -9.46 -1.49
CA TYR A 40 12.50 -9.12 -2.31
C TYR A 40 11.18 -9.55 -1.69
N ARG A 41 11.16 -10.38 -0.63
CA ARG A 41 9.90 -10.71 0.08
C ARG A 41 9.28 -9.49 0.73
N SER A 42 10.09 -8.56 1.21
CA SER A 42 9.65 -7.31 1.83
C SER A 42 8.86 -6.47 0.85
N VAL A 43 9.27 -6.42 -0.43
CA VAL A 43 8.57 -5.68 -1.50
C VAL A 43 7.13 -6.15 -1.66
N THR A 44 6.89 -7.46 -1.66
CA THR A 44 5.53 -8.04 -1.78
C THR A 44 4.64 -7.66 -0.60
N VAL A 45 5.20 -7.67 0.61
CA VAL A 45 4.49 -7.28 1.84
C VAL A 45 4.08 -5.81 1.76
N ILE A 46 5.02 -4.92 1.40
CA ILE A 46 4.78 -3.47 1.29
C ILE A 46 3.72 -3.17 0.21
N ALA A 47 3.81 -3.84 -0.94
CA ALA A 47 2.88 -3.68 -2.06
C ALA A 47 1.44 -4.03 -1.67
N ILE A 48 1.26 -5.03 -0.81
CA ILE A 48 -0.06 -5.50 -0.38
C ILE A 48 -0.59 -4.70 0.82
N MET A 49 0.29 -4.21 1.70
CA MET A 49 -0.11 -3.38 2.85
C MET A 49 -0.44 -1.93 2.47
N SER A 50 0.17 -1.39 1.41
CA SER A 50 -0.03 0.00 0.98
C SER A 50 -1.49 0.34 0.63
N PRO A 51 -2.23 -0.49 -0.12
CA PRO A 51 -3.67 -0.30 -0.32
C PRO A 51 -4.44 -0.22 0.99
N VAL A 52 -4.16 -1.10 1.95
CA VAL A 52 -4.88 -1.12 3.23
C VAL A 52 -4.76 0.23 3.94
N LEU A 53 -3.54 0.78 4.01
CA LEU A 53 -3.29 2.05 4.69
C LEU A 53 -4.01 3.22 4.00
N ILE A 54 -3.99 3.27 2.66
CA ILE A 54 -4.61 4.33 1.88
C ILE A 54 -6.14 4.25 1.95
N TYR A 55 -6.71 3.08 1.65
CA TYR A 55 -8.15 2.92 1.54
C TYR A 55 -8.87 2.90 2.88
N VAL A 56 -8.25 2.40 3.96
CA VAL A 56 -8.83 2.52 5.31
C VAL A 56 -8.87 3.97 5.75
N GLY A 57 -7.85 4.78 5.41
CA GLY A 57 -7.84 6.22 5.66
C GLY A 57 -9.02 6.91 4.98
N ILE A 58 -9.21 6.67 3.67
CA ILE A 58 -10.32 7.24 2.89
C ILE A 58 -11.69 6.76 3.39
N TRP A 59 -11.79 5.50 3.80
CA TRP A 59 -13.03 4.94 4.31
C TRP A 59 -13.50 5.67 5.58
N TYR A 60 -12.58 6.13 6.42
CA TYR A 60 -12.89 6.77 7.69
C TYR A 60 -12.97 8.29 7.66
N ASP A 61 -12.40 8.91 6.64
CA ASP A 61 -12.47 10.34 6.42
C ASP A 61 -13.84 10.67 5.78
N GLU A 62 -14.69 11.39 6.53
CA GLU A 62 -16.05 11.74 6.12
C GLU A 62 -16.07 12.64 4.88
N GLU A 63 -15.09 13.53 4.75
CA GLU A 63 -14.97 14.45 3.62
C GLU A 63 -14.57 13.70 2.34
N ARG A 64 -13.86 12.57 2.49
CA ARG A 64 -13.32 11.77 1.38
C ARG A 64 -14.17 10.57 1.01
N GLN A 65 -15.34 10.38 1.64
CA GLN A 65 -16.22 9.23 1.36
C GLN A 65 -16.77 9.22 -0.06
N SER A 66 -16.89 10.39 -0.69
CA SER A 66 -17.32 10.55 -2.09
C SER A 66 -16.45 9.76 -3.08
N TYR A 67 -15.21 9.40 -2.68
CA TYR A 67 -14.37 8.48 -3.45
C TYR A 67 -15.07 7.17 -3.80
N TRP A 68 -15.88 6.65 -2.88
CA TRP A 68 -16.56 5.36 -3.03
C TRP A 68 -17.76 5.41 -3.98
N ASP A 69 -18.17 6.60 -4.41
CA ASP A 69 -19.21 6.79 -5.44
C ASP A 69 -18.67 6.54 -6.85
N HIS A 70 -17.34 6.45 -7.02
CA HIS A 70 -16.73 6.10 -8.29
C HIS A 70 -17.05 4.66 -8.73
N SER A 71 -17.00 4.44 -10.05
CA SER A 71 -17.19 3.12 -10.63
C SER A 71 -16.17 2.10 -10.09
N ARG A 72 -16.60 0.85 -9.93
CA ARG A 72 -15.72 -0.26 -9.48
C ARG A 72 -14.47 -0.41 -10.36
N ALA A 73 -14.59 -0.15 -11.66
CA ALA A 73 -13.46 -0.19 -12.58
C ALA A 73 -12.39 0.85 -12.24
N ARG A 74 -12.78 2.06 -11.82
CA ARG A 74 -11.87 3.12 -11.36
C ARG A 74 -11.14 2.69 -10.09
N VAL A 75 -11.88 2.20 -9.10
CA VAL A 75 -11.33 1.74 -7.81
C VAL A 75 -10.31 0.61 -8.02
N VAL A 76 -10.62 -0.38 -8.86
CA VAL A 76 -9.69 -1.48 -9.18
C VAL A 76 -8.44 -0.94 -9.89
N GLY A 77 -8.60 -0.01 -10.83
CA GLY A 77 -7.47 0.64 -11.50
C GLY A 77 -6.55 1.39 -10.53
N ASP A 78 -7.11 2.07 -9.54
CA ASP A 78 -6.35 2.77 -8.52
C ASP A 78 -5.62 1.81 -7.58
N ILE A 79 -6.26 0.70 -7.18
CA ILE A 79 -5.61 -0.34 -6.38
C ILE A 79 -4.39 -0.90 -7.15
N LEU A 80 -4.54 -1.19 -8.44
CA LEU A 80 -3.42 -1.67 -9.27
C LEU A 80 -2.30 -0.63 -9.36
N PHE A 81 -2.63 0.66 -9.48
CA PHE A 81 -1.66 1.75 -9.47
C PHE A 81 -0.91 1.86 -8.14
N VAL A 82 -1.62 1.73 -7.03
CA VAL A 82 -1.04 1.74 -5.67
C VAL A 82 -0.10 0.55 -5.48
N VAL A 83 -0.54 -0.66 -5.84
CA VAL A 83 0.26 -1.88 -5.72
C VAL A 83 1.51 -1.78 -6.60
N ALA A 84 1.37 -1.34 -7.85
CA ALA A 84 2.51 -1.16 -8.76
C ALA A 84 3.47 -0.07 -8.26
N GLY A 85 2.94 1.05 -7.77
CA GLY A 85 3.70 2.13 -7.17
C GLY A 85 4.52 1.68 -5.97
N ALA A 86 3.88 0.93 -5.06
CA ALA A 86 4.55 0.39 -3.89
C ALA A 86 5.63 -0.60 -4.27
N ALA A 87 5.33 -1.54 -5.18
CA ALA A 87 6.31 -2.53 -5.65
C ALA A 87 7.52 -1.87 -6.31
N LEU A 88 7.28 -0.91 -7.22
CA LEU A 88 8.36 -0.19 -7.91
C LEU A 88 9.18 0.67 -6.94
N GLY A 89 8.52 1.45 -6.08
CA GLY A 89 9.21 2.33 -5.13
C GLY A 89 10.08 1.55 -4.14
N SER A 90 9.56 0.44 -3.62
CA SER A 90 10.34 -0.46 -2.75
C SER A 90 11.47 -1.14 -3.49
N ALA A 91 11.25 -1.64 -4.71
CA ALA A 91 12.29 -2.31 -5.49
C ALA A 91 13.45 -1.37 -5.85
N VAL A 92 13.14 -0.15 -6.29
CA VAL A 92 14.16 0.87 -6.63
C VAL A 92 14.95 1.28 -5.39
N ALA A 93 14.27 1.53 -4.27
CA ALA A 93 14.94 1.89 -3.02
C ALA A 93 15.85 0.74 -2.52
N LEU A 94 15.35 -0.49 -2.54
CA LEU A 94 16.14 -1.66 -2.14
C LEU A 94 17.36 -1.84 -3.04
N ALA A 95 17.20 -1.75 -4.36
CA ALA A 95 18.31 -1.83 -5.31
C ALA A 95 19.37 -0.75 -5.08
N ALA A 96 18.97 0.45 -4.64
CA ALA A 96 19.89 1.54 -4.36
C ALA A 96 20.70 1.36 -3.06
N ILE A 97 20.20 0.56 -2.10
CA ILE A 97 20.79 0.45 -0.76
C ILE A 97 21.34 -0.93 -0.40
N ILE A 98 21.13 -1.94 -1.25
CA ILE A 98 21.48 -3.33 -0.96
C ILE A 98 22.99 -3.54 -0.72
N ASP A 99 23.84 -2.79 -1.44
CA ASP A 99 25.30 -2.89 -1.36
C ASP A 99 25.92 -1.94 -0.32
N LEU A 100 25.11 -1.16 0.40
CA LEU A 100 25.60 -0.18 1.38
C LEU A 100 26.00 -0.80 2.73
N GLY A 101 25.90 -2.12 2.89
CA GLY A 101 26.23 -2.83 4.13
C GLY A 101 25.30 -2.51 5.30
N LEU A 102 24.12 -1.94 5.02
CA LEU A 102 23.10 -1.65 6.04
C LEU A 102 22.52 -2.94 6.60
N SER A 103 22.04 -2.89 7.85
CA SER A 103 21.31 -4.02 8.43
C SER A 103 20.03 -4.29 7.64
N SER A 104 19.63 -5.57 7.55
CA SER A 104 18.41 -5.98 6.83
C SER A 104 17.18 -5.21 7.28
N PHE A 105 17.04 -5.02 8.60
CA PHE A 105 15.96 -4.21 9.18
C PHE A 105 15.91 -2.79 8.60
N LEU A 106 17.06 -2.11 8.47
CA LEU A 106 17.08 -0.74 7.96
C LEU A 106 16.78 -0.70 6.46
N GLN A 107 17.25 -1.69 5.70
CA GLN A 107 16.92 -1.83 4.28
C GLN A 107 15.41 -2.02 4.07
N ASP A 108 14.79 -2.88 4.88
CA ASP A 108 13.35 -3.15 4.83
C ASP A 108 12.53 -1.90 5.17
N VAL A 109 12.91 -1.17 6.22
CA VAL A 109 12.23 0.07 6.63
C VAL A 109 12.32 1.13 5.54
N LEU A 110 13.49 1.31 4.92
CA LEU A 110 13.69 2.28 3.84
C LEU A 110 12.93 1.89 2.57
N ALA A 111 12.96 0.61 2.19
CA ALA A 111 12.18 0.10 1.07
C ALA A 111 10.67 0.25 1.31
N MET A 112 10.22 0.02 2.54
CA MET A 112 8.82 0.22 2.94
C MET A 112 8.41 1.68 2.85
N ALA A 113 9.22 2.58 3.40
CA ALA A 113 8.95 4.02 3.32
C ALA A 113 8.89 4.49 1.87
N ALA A 114 9.86 4.11 1.03
CA ALA A 114 9.90 4.53 -0.37
C ALA A 114 8.72 3.99 -1.19
N GLY A 115 8.39 2.70 -1.03
CA GLY A 115 7.23 2.09 -1.70
C GLY A 115 5.94 2.76 -1.28
N PHE A 116 5.73 2.91 0.03
CA PHE A 116 4.53 3.56 0.55
C PHE A 116 4.40 5.00 0.05
N LEU A 117 5.46 5.81 0.11
CA LEU A 117 5.44 7.20 -0.35
C LEU A 117 5.13 7.31 -1.84
N LEU A 118 5.70 6.43 -2.67
CA LEU A 118 5.42 6.44 -4.09
C LEU A 118 3.97 6.01 -4.39
N ALA A 119 3.49 4.96 -3.74
CA ALA A 119 2.11 4.49 -3.86
C ALA A 119 1.10 5.56 -3.41
N TRP A 120 1.38 6.21 -2.28
CA TRP A 120 0.63 7.34 -1.77
C TRP A 120 0.61 8.48 -2.79
N GLY A 121 1.77 8.94 -3.25
CA GLY A 121 1.87 10.02 -4.24
C GLY A 121 1.12 9.72 -5.53
N LEU A 122 1.23 8.49 -6.05
CA LEU A 122 0.51 8.05 -7.25
C LEU A 122 -1.00 7.99 -7.05
N PHE A 123 -1.46 7.50 -5.89
CA PHE A 123 -2.89 7.47 -5.55
C PHE A 123 -3.48 8.87 -5.64
N TRP A 124 -2.82 9.84 -4.99
CA TRP A 124 -3.33 11.19 -4.98
C TRP A 124 -3.18 11.92 -6.30
N TRP A 125 -2.08 11.67 -7.04
CA TRP A 125 -1.91 12.23 -8.38
C TRP A 125 -3.03 11.79 -9.33
N ARG A 126 -3.51 10.55 -9.17
CA ARG A 126 -4.60 9.98 -9.97
C ARG A 126 -6.00 10.42 -9.52
N ASN A 127 -6.12 10.88 -8.27
CA ASN A 127 -7.39 11.30 -7.66
C ASN A 127 -7.34 12.76 -7.19
N PRO A 128 -7.15 13.74 -8.10
CA PRO A 128 -7.01 15.14 -7.74
C PRO A 128 -8.26 15.74 -7.09
N ASP A 129 -9.44 15.19 -7.42
CA ASP A 129 -10.75 15.60 -6.89
C ASP A 129 -10.80 15.49 -5.34
N MET A 130 -9.95 14.64 -4.77
CA MET A 130 -9.83 14.43 -3.32
C MET A 130 -9.09 15.57 -2.61
N TYR A 131 -8.43 16.48 -3.34
CA TYR A 131 -7.76 17.67 -2.78
C TYR A 131 -8.65 18.91 -2.80
N ALA A 132 -9.62 18.98 -3.71
CA ALA A 132 -10.36 20.21 -4.01
C ALA A 132 -11.25 20.70 -2.84
N ILE A 133 -11.49 19.85 -1.84
CA ILE A 133 -12.35 20.15 -0.69
C ILE A 133 -11.76 21.28 0.19
N GLU A 134 -10.45 21.53 0.14
CA GLU A 134 -9.79 22.57 0.95
C GLU A 134 -9.79 23.98 0.31
N THR A 135 -10.16 24.14 -0.97
CA THR A 135 -9.98 25.45 -1.66
C THR A 135 -11.24 26.32 -1.67
N ASP A 136 -12.38 25.81 -1.21
CA ASP A 136 -13.69 26.51 -1.27
C ASP A 136 -14.22 26.96 0.12
N ARG A 137 -13.33 27.28 1.07
CA ARG A 137 -13.70 27.94 2.34
C ARG A 137 -12.98 29.26 2.57
#